data_AF-A0A5F2I5T2-F1
#
_entry.id   AF-A0A5F2I5T2-F1
#
_cell.length_a   1.000
_cell.length_b   1.000
_cell.length_c   1.000
_cell.angle_alpha   90.00
_cell.angle_beta   90.00
_cell.angle_gamma   90.00
#
_symmetry.space_group_name_H-M   'P 1'
#
loop_
_entity.id
_entity.type
_entity.pdbx_description
1 polymer ?
#
loop_
_entity_poly.entity_id
_entity_poly.type
_entity_poly.pdbx_seq_one_letter_code
_entity_poly.pdbx_strand_id
1 'polypeptide(L)'
;MTSQNVRDLAGGHPPSPEARVLQTDIRFVEFFGLPGVGKTTTSSLLASGLRRCGPLVGDVRIWPETRTFIARQIHRVGIVAPRFKDREFRSLFMRIARFAIESGQSSIVDVVKVIWNMSVLLAYVQNERERKNTITIMDQGLLQGFWSVLLKSKHRATSEKWFDILAAIGVDDMLFVHLRAETGMARDRLLKRNDRSSRMQRTSADRDLDLWSAADRTCRELAADLEREMGAEDHVGVLASVDVERLASPEDVAERALEAVLLGCLERHRRYDDSADR
;
A
#
# COMPACT_ATOMS: atom_id res chain seq x y z
N MET A 1 -21.86 -3.48 -19.22
CA MET A 1 -22.53 -2.40 -18.46
C MET A 1 -21.54 -1.26 -18.35
N THR A 2 -21.90 -0.12 -18.93
CA THR A 2 -21.00 0.90 -19.49
C THR A 2 -20.81 2.10 -18.56
N SER A 3 -19.65 2.76 -18.74
CA SER A 3 -19.05 3.93 -18.06
C SER A 3 -19.98 5.08 -17.61
N GLN A 4 -21.23 5.15 -18.07
CA GLN A 4 -22.19 6.19 -17.71
C GLN A 4 -22.89 5.97 -16.36
N ASN A 5 -23.09 4.73 -15.91
CA ASN A 5 -23.89 4.47 -14.71
C ASN A 5 -23.22 4.89 -13.39
N VAL A 6 -21.90 5.02 -13.34
CA VAL A 6 -21.20 5.48 -12.12
C VAL A 6 -21.25 7.01 -12.00
N ARG A 7 -21.26 7.73 -13.12
CA ARG A 7 -21.45 9.19 -13.12
C ARG A 7 -22.91 9.61 -12.95
N ASP A 8 -23.85 8.84 -13.50
CA ASP A 8 -25.27 9.20 -13.49
C ASP A 8 -25.98 8.91 -12.16
N LEU A 9 -25.44 8.02 -11.31
CA LEU A 9 -25.91 7.87 -9.93
C LEU A 9 -25.66 9.12 -9.05
N ALA A 10 -24.80 10.04 -9.50
CA ALA A 10 -24.53 11.32 -8.84
C ALA A 10 -25.33 12.51 -9.44
N GLY A 11 -26.07 12.31 -10.54
CA GLY A 11 -26.63 13.40 -11.34
C GLY A 11 -28.11 13.75 -11.10
N GLY A 12 -28.78 13.10 -10.15
CA GLY A 12 -30.25 13.01 -10.17
C GLY A 12 -31.06 13.86 -9.18
N HIS A 13 -30.47 14.65 -8.28
CA HIS A 13 -31.23 15.43 -7.28
C HIS A 13 -30.64 16.85 -7.10
N PRO A 14 -31.47 17.89 -6.85
CA PRO A 14 -31.00 19.26 -6.64
C PRO A 14 -30.03 19.31 -5.45
N PRO A 15 -29.10 20.29 -5.40
CA PRO A 15 -28.06 20.32 -4.39
C PRO A 15 -28.69 20.56 -3.00
N SER A 16 -28.81 19.48 -2.24
CA SER A 16 -28.91 19.53 -0.78
C SER A 16 -27.65 20.24 -0.24
N PRO A 17 -27.75 21.13 0.78
CA PRO A 17 -26.58 21.79 1.36
C PRO A 17 -25.59 20.84 2.04
N GLU A 18 -25.97 19.57 2.20
CA GLU A 18 -25.10 18.50 2.66
C GLU A 18 -24.65 17.70 1.44
N ALA A 19 -23.61 18.16 0.75
CA ALA A 19 -22.79 17.27 -0.06
C ALA A 19 -22.22 16.22 0.91
N ARG A 20 -22.94 15.10 1.05
CA ARG A 20 -22.57 13.99 1.94
C ARG A 20 -21.16 13.58 1.56
N VAL A 21 -20.21 13.99 2.39
CA VAL A 21 -18.84 13.47 2.41
C VAL A 21 -19.00 11.95 2.35
N LEU A 22 -18.29 11.30 1.44
CA LEU A 22 -18.18 9.85 1.44
C LEU A 22 -17.47 9.54 2.76
N GLN A 23 -18.25 9.29 3.83
CA GLN A 23 -17.74 8.85 5.12
C GLN A 23 -17.31 7.40 4.92
N THR A 24 -16.16 7.25 4.26
CA THR A 24 -15.49 5.99 4.12
C THR A 24 -14.55 5.84 5.31
N ASP A 25 -14.61 4.68 5.96
CA ASP A 25 -13.64 4.31 6.99
C ASP A 25 -12.25 4.05 6.38
N ILE A 26 -12.11 4.08 5.05
CA ILE A 26 -10.82 3.95 4.37
C ILE A 26 -10.03 5.24 4.54
N ARG A 27 -8.89 5.14 5.22
CA ARG A 27 -7.98 6.24 5.52
C ARG A 27 -6.63 6.08 4.85
N PHE A 28 -6.31 4.86 4.41
CA PHE A 28 -5.06 4.55 3.73
C PHE A 28 -5.31 3.84 2.42
N VAL A 29 -4.62 4.27 1.37
CA VAL A 29 -4.55 3.57 0.09
C VAL A 29 -3.10 3.21 -0.18
N GLU A 30 -2.73 1.94 -0.04
CA GLU A 30 -1.38 1.44 -0.28
C GLU A 30 -1.26 0.80 -1.66
N PHE A 31 -0.33 1.28 -2.48
CA PHE A 31 0.05 0.62 -3.72
C PHE A 31 1.14 -0.42 -3.47
N PHE A 32 0.96 -1.62 -4.03
CA PHE A 32 1.98 -2.66 -4.05
C PHE A 32 2.03 -3.36 -5.42
N GLY A 33 3.16 -4.02 -5.68
CA GLY A 33 3.42 -4.67 -6.96
C GLY A 33 4.91 -4.69 -7.30
N LEU A 34 5.23 -5.23 -8.47
CA LEU A 34 6.62 -5.31 -8.93
C LEU A 34 7.31 -3.94 -9.01
N PRO A 35 8.62 -3.83 -8.70
CA PRO A 35 9.38 -2.63 -9.01
C PRO A 35 9.34 -2.33 -10.51
N GLY A 36 9.13 -1.07 -10.88
CA GLY A 36 9.04 -0.65 -12.29
C GLY A 36 7.62 -0.68 -12.89
N VAL A 37 6.60 -1.18 -12.17
CA VAL A 37 5.22 -1.23 -12.66
C VAL A 37 4.56 0.15 -12.86
N GLY A 38 5.05 1.18 -12.17
CA GLY A 38 4.49 2.54 -12.26
C GLY A 38 3.82 3.06 -10.98
N LYS A 39 3.94 2.36 -9.84
CA LYS A 39 3.32 2.74 -8.55
C LYS A 39 3.36 4.23 -8.24
N THR A 40 4.55 4.84 -8.21
CA THR A 40 4.72 6.26 -7.88
C THR A 40 4.01 7.21 -8.86
N THR A 41 3.97 6.85 -10.15
CA THR A 41 3.23 7.62 -11.16
C THR A 41 1.72 7.45 -10.97
N THR A 42 1.25 6.21 -10.85
CA THR A 42 -0.17 5.90 -10.64
C THR A 42 -0.70 6.51 -9.35
N SER A 43 0.06 6.45 -8.24
CA SER A 43 -0.33 7.02 -6.95
C SER A 43 -0.43 8.56 -6.98
N SER A 44 0.47 9.22 -7.73
CA SER A 44 0.45 10.68 -7.91
C SER A 44 -0.74 11.15 -8.77
N LEU A 45 -1.04 10.40 -9.82
CA LEU A 45 -2.21 10.65 -10.67
C LEU A 45 -3.52 10.33 -9.94
N LEU A 46 -3.57 9.23 -9.17
CA LEU A 46 -4.69 8.90 -8.28
C LEU A 46 -4.93 10.04 -7.29
N ALA A 47 -3.89 10.53 -6.61
CA ALA A 47 -4.02 11.62 -5.66
C ALA A 47 -4.62 12.88 -6.30
N SER A 48 -4.16 13.21 -7.51
CA SER A 48 -4.72 14.31 -8.29
C SER A 48 -6.18 14.04 -8.68
N GLY A 49 -6.52 12.80 -9.03
CA GLY A 49 -7.88 12.34 -9.28
C GLY A 49 -8.80 12.52 -8.07
N LEU A 50 -8.44 11.97 -6.93
CA LEU A 50 -9.20 12.05 -5.68
C LEU A 50 -9.36 13.50 -5.20
N ARG A 51 -8.34 14.35 -5.33
CA ARG A 51 -8.46 15.80 -5.03
C ARG A 51 -9.50 16.49 -5.91
N ARG A 52 -9.61 16.08 -7.18
CA ARG A 52 -10.64 16.62 -8.10
C ARG A 52 -12.04 16.11 -7.79
N CYS A 53 -12.17 14.98 -7.11
CA CYS A 53 -13.46 14.48 -6.59
C CYS A 53 -14.01 15.31 -5.41
N GLY A 54 -13.26 16.32 -4.94
CA GLY A 54 -13.77 17.35 -4.02
C GLY A 54 -14.10 16.84 -2.61
N PRO A 55 -15.14 17.38 -1.93
CA PRO A 55 -15.45 17.14 -0.51
C PRO A 55 -15.82 15.69 -0.15
N LEU A 56 -15.87 14.79 -1.13
CA LEU A 56 -16.16 13.37 -0.92
C LEU A 56 -15.03 12.62 -0.20
N VAL A 57 -13.79 13.10 -0.25
CA VAL A 57 -12.60 12.31 0.17
C VAL A 57 -11.77 12.99 1.28
N GLY A 58 -12.04 14.25 1.63
CA GLY A 58 -11.25 14.99 2.61
C GLY A 58 -9.86 15.42 2.08
N ASP A 59 -8.88 15.65 2.96
CA ASP A 59 -7.49 15.97 2.55
C ASP A 59 -6.82 14.73 1.94
N VAL A 60 -6.13 14.89 0.81
CA VAL A 60 -5.44 13.79 0.12
C VAL A 60 -3.95 14.03 0.17
N ARG A 61 -3.23 13.13 0.86
CA ARG A 61 -1.79 13.24 1.09
C ARG A 61 -1.05 12.14 0.37
N ILE A 62 0.03 12.51 -0.30
CA ILE A 62 1.02 11.55 -0.81
C ILE A 62 2.18 11.55 0.18
N TRP A 63 2.66 10.36 0.54
CA TRP A 63 3.87 10.23 1.34
C TRP A 63 5.04 11.04 0.72
N PRO A 64 5.62 12.03 1.41
CA PRO A 64 6.64 12.89 0.83
C PRO A 64 8.04 12.26 0.87
N GLU A 65 8.68 12.11 -0.28
CA GLU A 65 10.10 11.69 -0.39
C GLU A 65 11.09 12.85 -0.66
N THR A 66 10.66 14.11 -0.70
CA THR A 66 11.49 15.25 -1.19
C THR A 66 12.55 15.76 -0.22
N ARG A 67 12.93 15.02 0.82
CA ARG A 67 13.98 15.41 1.79
C ARG A 67 15.35 14.79 1.45
N THR A 68 16.42 15.55 1.72
CA THR A 68 17.81 15.07 1.68
C THR A 68 17.98 13.86 2.61
N PHE A 69 18.98 13.00 2.35
CA PHE A 69 19.16 11.75 3.11
C PHE A 69 19.22 11.97 4.62
N ILE A 70 20.01 12.94 5.08
CA ILE A 70 20.19 13.25 6.51
C ILE A 70 18.90 13.83 7.10
N ALA A 71 18.29 14.82 6.45
CA ALA A 71 17.02 15.40 6.91
C ALA A 71 15.91 14.36 6.97
N ARG A 72 15.92 13.38 6.04
CA ARG A 72 14.99 12.25 6.04
C ARG A 72 15.20 11.34 7.25
N GLN A 73 16.44 10.99 7.60
CA GLN A 73 16.69 10.15 8.77
C GLN A 73 16.38 10.88 10.08
N ILE A 74 16.73 12.17 10.20
CA ILE A 74 16.39 12.97 11.39
C ILE A 74 14.87 13.04 11.57
N HIS A 75 14.13 13.30 10.49
CA HIS A 75 12.67 13.32 10.55
C HIS A 75 12.08 11.97 10.95
N ARG A 76 12.60 10.87 10.38
CA ARG A 76 12.19 9.50 10.74
C ARG A 76 12.43 9.20 12.22
N VAL A 77 13.59 9.59 12.74
CA VAL A 77 13.89 9.48 14.19
C VAL A 77 12.90 10.31 15.00
N GLY A 78 12.59 11.55 14.58
CA GLY A 78 11.62 12.40 15.25
C GLY A 78 10.20 11.82 15.32
N ILE A 79 9.79 11.02 14.31
CA ILE A 79 8.49 10.33 14.32
C ILE A 79 8.54 9.05 15.14
N VAL A 80 9.60 8.25 15.01
CA VAL A 80 9.71 6.91 15.62
C VAL A 80 10.07 6.97 17.11
N ALA A 81 11.04 7.80 17.49
CA ALA A 81 11.54 7.88 18.86
C ALA A 81 10.46 8.13 19.93
N PRO A 82 9.51 9.09 19.76
CA PRO A 82 8.48 9.31 20.78
C PRO A 82 7.52 8.13 20.93
N ARG A 83 7.34 7.32 19.88
CA ARG A 83 6.41 6.17 19.87
C ARG A 83 6.91 5.00 20.72
N PHE A 84 8.20 4.92 21.03
CA PHE A 84 8.72 3.89 21.94
C PHE A 84 8.21 4.01 23.39
N LYS A 85 7.54 5.11 23.75
CA LYS A 85 6.82 5.21 25.03
C LYS A 85 5.54 4.37 25.05
N ASP A 86 4.93 4.16 23.90
CA ASP A 86 3.73 3.33 23.74
C ASP A 86 4.09 1.84 23.82
N ARG A 87 3.28 1.08 24.56
CA ARG A 87 3.44 -0.37 24.72
C ARG A 87 3.04 -1.11 23.43
N GLU A 88 2.02 -0.65 22.73
CA GLU A 88 1.56 -1.28 21.48
C GLU A 88 2.61 -1.14 20.38
N PHE A 89 3.13 0.08 20.19
CA PHE A 89 4.23 0.33 19.26
C PHE A 89 5.45 -0.56 19.56
N ARG A 90 5.86 -0.67 20.83
CA ARG A 90 6.99 -1.56 21.22
C ARG A 90 6.71 -3.02 20.93
N SER A 91 5.49 -3.49 21.17
CA SER A 91 5.08 -4.86 20.87
C SER A 91 5.20 -5.14 19.37
N LEU A 92 4.61 -4.28 18.54
CA LEU A 92 4.67 -4.40 17.08
C LEU A 92 6.11 -4.30 16.54
N PHE A 93 6.91 -3.39 17.08
CA PHE A 93 8.33 -3.29 16.76
C PHE A 93 9.06 -4.62 17.01
N MET A 94 8.82 -5.26 18.15
CA MET A 94 9.45 -6.54 18.49
C MET A 94 8.99 -7.68 17.57
N ARG A 95 7.71 -7.71 17.18
CA ARG A 95 7.18 -8.70 16.22
C ARG A 95 7.82 -8.52 14.84
N ILE A 96 7.92 -7.28 14.36
CA ILE A 96 8.62 -6.93 13.10
C ILE A 96 10.10 -7.34 13.17
N ALA A 97 10.77 -7.07 14.29
CA ALA A 97 12.16 -7.44 14.50
C ALA A 97 12.35 -8.96 14.47
N ARG A 98 11.50 -9.71 15.18
CA ARG A 98 11.51 -11.18 15.20
C ARG A 98 11.29 -11.73 13.79
N PHE A 99 10.27 -11.25 13.08
CA PHE A 99 10.00 -11.61 11.69
C PHE A 99 11.21 -11.37 10.78
N ALA A 100 11.82 -10.18 10.85
CA ALA A 100 12.97 -9.84 10.02
C ALA A 100 14.22 -10.68 10.34
N ILE A 101 14.48 -10.96 11.61
CA ILE A 101 15.62 -11.78 12.05
C ILE A 101 15.44 -13.24 11.62
N GLU A 102 14.27 -13.83 11.91
CA GLU A 102 13.98 -15.24 11.62
C GLU A 102 13.86 -15.52 10.13
N SER A 103 13.49 -14.52 9.32
CA SER A 103 13.45 -14.66 7.86
C SER A 103 14.80 -15.03 7.22
N GLY A 104 15.92 -14.91 7.96
CA GLY A 104 17.23 -15.33 7.49
C GLY A 104 17.77 -14.45 6.35
N GLN A 105 17.59 -13.13 6.46
CA GLN A 105 18.12 -12.18 5.48
C GLN A 105 19.61 -12.40 5.22
N SER A 106 20.07 -12.00 4.04
CA SER A 106 21.45 -12.26 3.60
C SER A 106 22.53 -11.52 4.42
N SER A 107 22.16 -10.45 5.13
CA SER A 107 23.08 -9.65 5.95
C SER A 107 22.35 -9.03 7.14
N ILE A 108 23.07 -8.86 8.26
CA ILE A 108 22.62 -8.10 9.44
C ILE A 108 22.23 -6.66 9.05
N VAL A 109 22.96 -6.07 8.11
CA VAL A 109 22.67 -4.72 7.62
C VAL A 109 21.29 -4.67 6.94
N ASP A 110 20.92 -5.72 6.23
CA ASP A 110 19.60 -5.79 5.58
C ASP A 110 18.48 -6.00 6.61
N VAL A 111 18.73 -6.80 7.67
CA VAL A 111 17.80 -6.93 8.80
C VAL A 111 17.54 -5.57 9.44
N VAL A 112 18.58 -4.83 9.83
CA VAL A 112 18.44 -3.51 10.46
C VAL A 112 17.70 -2.54 9.56
N LYS A 113 18.00 -2.52 8.25
CA LYS A 113 17.29 -1.67 7.28
C LYS A 113 15.81 -2.01 7.16
N VAL A 114 15.45 -3.29 7.16
CA VAL A 114 14.05 -3.74 7.13
C VAL A 114 13.33 -3.30 8.39
N ILE A 115 13.90 -3.59 9.57
CA ILE A 115 13.30 -3.20 10.86
C ILE A 115 13.09 -1.70 10.88
N TRP A 116 14.12 -0.90 10.55
CA TRP A 116 14.01 0.55 10.53
C TRP A 116 12.93 1.05 9.57
N ASN A 117 12.89 0.54 8.34
CA ASN A 117 11.89 0.98 7.36
C ASN A 117 10.46 0.62 7.80
N MET A 118 10.25 -0.59 8.33
CA MET A 118 8.93 -1.01 8.83
C MET A 118 8.50 -0.21 10.05
N SER A 119 9.40 0.09 10.98
CA SER A 119 9.11 0.92 12.16
C SER A 119 8.76 2.35 11.80
N VAL A 120 9.39 2.90 10.76
CA VAL A 120 9.03 4.21 10.20
C VAL A 120 7.64 4.21 9.59
N LEU A 121 7.30 3.17 8.82
CA LEU A 121 5.96 3.02 8.23
C LEU A 121 4.90 2.89 9.32
N LEU A 122 5.13 2.04 10.32
CA LEU A 122 4.25 1.89 11.47
C LEU A 122 4.01 3.21 12.19
N ALA A 123 5.10 3.92 12.55
CA ALA A 123 4.99 5.17 13.28
C ALA A 123 4.23 6.24 12.50
N TYR A 124 4.35 6.24 11.17
CA TYR A 124 3.60 7.14 10.32
C TYR A 124 2.14 6.77 10.17
N VAL A 125 1.80 5.49 9.95
CA VAL A 125 0.42 5.02 9.90
C VAL A 125 -0.30 5.46 11.17
N GLN A 126 0.30 5.21 12.34
CA GLN A 126 -0.27 5.67 13.60
C GLN A 126 -0.38 7.19 13.71
N ASN A 127 0.58 7.95 13.18
CA ASN A 127 0.54 9.42 13.20
C ASN A 127 -0.54 10.00 12.28
N GLU A 128 -0.71 9.46 11.08
CA GLU A 128 -1.75 9.91 10.17
C GLU A 128 -3.15 9.42 10.61
N ARG A 129 -3.23 8.31 11.36
CA ARG A 129 -4.47 7.87 12.02
C ARG A 129 -5.01 8.84 13.07
N GLU A 130 -4.20 9.75 13.59
CA GLU A 130 -4.70 10.80 14.48
C GLU A 130 -5.44 11.92 13.72
N ARG A 131 -5.28 12.02 12.39
CA ARG A 131 -5.84 13.10 11.56
C ARG A 131 -7.23 12.76 11.01
N LYS A 132 -8.27 13.49 11.41
CA LYS A 132 -9.63 13.28 10.90
C LYS A 132 -9.77 13.67 9.43
N ASN A 133 -10.63 12.97 8.69
CA ASN A 133 -11.06 13.28 7.31
C ASN A 133 -9.90 13.43 6.31
N THR A 134 -8.96 12.48 6.31
CA THR A 134 -7.82 12.46 5.38
C THR A 134 -7.66 11.07 4.78
N ILE A 135 -7.52 10.97 3.46
CA ILE A 135 -7.03 9.76 2.78
C ILE A 135 -5.53 9.92 2.50
N THR A 136 -4.76 8.98 3.01
CA THR A 136 -3.31 8.93 2.83
C THR A 136 -2.96 7.89 1.77
N ILE A 137 -2.34 8.36 0.69
CA ILE A 137 -1.87 7.52 -0.41
C ILE A 137 -0.41 7.17 -0.18
N MET A 138 -0.14 5.87 -0.07
CA MET A 138 1.18 5.29 0.12
C MET A 138 1.59 4.62 -1.20
N ASP A 139 2.60 5.16 -1.88
CA ASP A 139 3.12 4.56 -3.12
C ASP A 139 3.93 3.27 -2.86
N GLN A 140 4.40 3.12 -1.62
CA GLN A 140 4.94 1.91 -1.00
C GLN A 140 4.60 1.95 0.49
N GLY A 141 4.12 0.84 1.05
CA GLY A 141 3.80 0.76 2.47
C GLY A 141 4.20 -0.55 3.13
N LEU A 142 3.36 -1.02 4.04
CA LEU A 142 3.62 -2.17 4.89
C LEU A 142 3.68 -3.46 4.06
N LEU A 143 2.76 -3.63 3.11
CA LEU A 143 2.67 -4.83 2.27
C LEU A 143 3.88 -4.93 1.34
N GLN A 144 4.29 -3.81 0.73
CA GLN A 144 5.54 -3.76 -0.04
C GLN A 144 6.78 -4.04 0.83
N GLY A 145 6.74 -3.64 2.11
CA GLY A 145 7.75 -3.95 3.12
C GLY A 145 7.87 -5.45 3.39
N PHE A 146 6.75 -6.12 3.68
CA PHE A 146 6.70 -7.57 3.88
C PHE A 146 7.13 -8.35 2.64
N TRP A 147 6.64 -7.96 1.45
CA TRP A 147 7.08 -8.51 0.17
C TRP A 147 8.60 -8.45 0.03
N SER A 148 9.21 -7.32 0.39
CA SER A 148 10.67 -7.16 0.31
C SER A 148 11.44 -8.06 1.27
N VAL A 149 10.86 -8.49 2.39
CA VAL A 149 11.46 -9.44 3.33
C VAL A 149 11.35 -10.86 2.79
N LEU A 150 10.14 -11.22 2.35
CA LEU A 150 9.80 -12.57 1.86
C LEU A 150 10.53 -12.92 0.56
N LEU A 151 10.80 -11.94 -0.31
CA LEU A 151 11.55 -12.16 -1.54
C LEU A 151 12.98 -12.68 -1.30
N LYS A 152 13.62 -12.28 -0.18
CA LYS A 152 15.01 -12.64 0.14
C LYS A 152 15.12 -13.52 1.37
N SER A 153 14.00 -14.02 1.90
CA SER A 153 14.03 -14.88 3.06
C SER A 153 14.61 -16.25 2.69
N LYS A 154 15.52 -16.75 3.51
CA LYS A 154 16.01 -18.13 3.41
C LYS A 154 15.05 -19.10 4.12
N HIS A 155 14.28 -18.58 5.08
CA HIS A 155 13.28 -19.34 5.83
C HIS A 155 11.91 -18.68 5.63
N ARG A 156 10.96 -19.45 5.10
CA ARG A 156 9.57 -18.99 4.92
C ARG A 156 8.70 -19.15 6.18
N ALA A 157 9.10 -20.04 7.10
CA ALA A 157 8.41 -20.25 8.36
C ALA A 157 9.08 -19.42 9.46
N THR A 158 8.47 -18.28 9.77
CA THR A 158 8.80 -17.46 10.94
C THR A 158 7.76 -17.69 12.03
N SER A 159 8.13 -17.50 13.29
CA SER A 159 7.21 -17.60 14.43
C SER A 159 6.10 -16.54 14.38
N GLU A 160 6.38 -15.40 13.75
CA GLU A 160 5.42 -14.35 13.45
C GLU A 160 4.97 -14.48 12.00
N LYS A 161 3.65 -14.50 11.74
CA LYS A 161 3.14 -14.38 10.37
C LYS A 161 3.04 -12.90 9.99
N TRP A 162 3.36 -12.60 8.73
CA TRP A 162 3.28 -11.22 8.23
C TRP A 162 1.86 -10.65 8.33
N PHE A 163 0.83 -11.47 8.07
CA PHE A 163 -0.56 -11.05 8.16
C PHE A 163 -0.97 -10.74 9.60
N ASP A 164 -0.59 -11.56 10.59
CA ASP A 164 -0.88 -11.30 12.00
C ASP A 164 -0.22 -10.00 12.50
N ILE A 165 0.93 -9.62 11.94
CA ILE A 165 1.56 -8.32 12.23
C ILE A 165 0.73 -7.22 11.58
N LEU A 166 0.39 -7.36 10.29
CA LEU A 166 -0.39 -6.39 9.54
C LEU A 166 -1.77 -6.13 10.18
N ALA A 167 -2.50 -7.20 10.54
CA ALA A 167 -3.77 -7.14 11.26
C ALA A 167 -3.64 -6.42 12.61
N ALA A 168 -2.57 -6.68 13.37
CA ALA A 168 -2.31 -5.98 14.63
C ALA A 168 -1.88 -4.52 14.46
N ILE A 169 -1.39 -4.12 13.29
CA ILE A 169 -1.23 -2.70 12.93
C ILE A 169 -2.61 -2.08 12.64
N GLY A 170 -3.60 -2.88 12.27
CA GLY A 170 -4.95 -2.50 11.86
C GLY A 170 -5.02 -2.42 10.33
N VAL A 171 -5.82 -3.27 9.71
CA VAL A 171 -6.05 -3.27 8.25
C VAL A 171 -7.39 -2.67 7.88
N ASP A 172 -8.25 -2.42 8.86
CA ASP A 172 -9.65 -2.08 8.65
C ASP A 172 -9.78 -0.75 7.91
N ASP A 173 -8.94 0.24 8.21
CA ASP A 173 -8.96 1.52 7.51
C ASP A 173 -8.04 1.57 6.27
N MET A 174 -7.57 0.41 5.79
CA MET A 174 -6.65 0.30 4.66
C MET A 174 -7.30 -0.30 3.43
N LEU A 175 -6.93 0.22 2.27
CA LEU A 175 -7.20 -0.33 0.95
C LEU A 175 -5.87 -0.57 0.24
N PHE A 176 -5.65 -1.80 -0.23
CA PHE A 176 -4.47 -2.15 -1.00
C PHE A 176 -4.80 -2.15 -2.49
N VAL A 177 -3.95 -1.50 -3.28
CA VAL A 177 -4.04 -1.48 -4.75
C VAL A 177 -2.88 -2.28 -5.33
N HIS A 178 -3.20 -3.46 -5.86
CA HIS A 178 -2.25 -4.33 -6.53
C HIS A 178 -2.11 -3.95 -7.99
N LEU A 179 -0.97 -3.41 -8.38
CA LEU A 179 -0.65 -3.18 -9.80
C LEU A 179 -0.02 -4.44 -10.39
N ARG A 180 -0.81 -5.18 -11.20
CA ARG A 180 -0.39 -6.42 -11.85
C ARG A 180 0.24 -6.10 -13.19
N ALA A 181 1.45 -6.59 -13.43
CA ALA A 181 2.17 -6.33 -14.66
C ALA A 181 2.90 -7.58 -15.12
N GLU A 182 3.09 -7.70 -16.43
CA GLU A 182 4.02 -8.66 -16.97
C GLU A 182 5.44 -8.36 -16.45
N THR A 183 6.10 -9.40 -15.96
CA THR A 183 7.46 -9.34 -15.41
C THR A 183 8.46 -8.70 -16.37
N GLY A 184 8.38 -9.03 -17.66
CA GLY A 184 9.23 -8.44 -18.70
C GLY A 184 9.05 -6.92 -18.82
N MET A 185 7.80 -6.45 -18.83
CA MET A 185 7.51 -5.02 -18.86
C MET A 185 8.02 -4.29 -17.61
N ALA A 186 7.79 -4.85 -16.42
CA ALA A 186 8.27 -4.26 -15.17
C ALA A 186 9.81 -4.16 -15.14
N ARG A 187 10.50 -5.20 -15.64
CA ARG A 187 11.96 -5.22 -15.80
C ARG A 187 12.46 -4.15 -16.76
N ASP A 188 11.89 -4.07 -17.95
CA ASP A 188 12.31 -3.10 -18.98
C ASP A 188 12.16 -1.66 -18.48
N ARG A 189 11.05 -1.37 -17.79
CA ARG A 189 10.81 -0.05 -17.17
C ARG A 189 11.80 0.22 -16.04
N LEU A 190 12.12 -0.79 -15.22
CA LEU A 190 13.06 -0.63 -14.11
C LEU A 190 14.50 -0.42 -14.59
N LEU A 191 14.93 -1.10 -15.65
CA LEU A 191 16.29 -0.95 -16.20
C LEU A 191 16.54 0.44 -16.80
N LYS A 192 15.49 1.11 -17.29
CA LYS A 192 15.57 2.49 -17.80
C LYS A 192 15.69 3.56 -16.70
N ARG A 193 15.54 3.18 -15.43
CA ARG A 193 15.55 4.12 -14.29
C ARG A 193 16.97 4.34 -13.76
N ASN A 194 17.46 5.56 -13.81
CA ASN A 194 18.84 5.91 -13.45
C ASN A 194 19.19 5.90 -11.95
N ASP A 195 18.20 5.86 -11.04
CA ASP A 195 18.43 6.10 -9.61
C ASP A 195 18.90 4.87 -8.79
N ARG A 196 18.96 3.66 -9.39
CA ARG A 196 19.36 2.38 -8.76
C ARG A 196 18.75 2.15 -7.36
N SER A 197 17.55 2.67 -7.15
CA SER A 197 16.86 2.69 -5.85
C SER A 197 16.25 1.34 -5.49
N SER A 198 15.90 0.52 -6.50
CA SER A 198 15.26 -0.77 -6.30
C SER A 198 16.24 -1.85 -5.84
N ARG A 199 15.81 -2.68 -4.89
CA ARG A 199 16.56 -3.88 -4.46
C ARG A 199 16.80 -4.87 -5.60
N MET A 200 15.96 -4.86 -6.63
CA MET A 200 16.12 -5.70 -7.83
C MET A 200 17.16 -5.15 -8.82
N GLN A 201 17.43 -3.84 -8.82
CA GLN A 201 18.49 -3.24 -9.66
C GLN A 201 19.90 -3.49 -9.10
N ARG A 202 20.01 -3.94 -7.84
CA ARG A 202 21.30 -4.14 -7.15
C ARG A 202 21.78 -5.58 -7.17
N THR A 203 21.00 -6.51 -7.72
CA THR A 203 21.41 -7.91 -7.93
C THR A 203 22.13 -8.03 -9.28
N SER A 204 23.19 -8.84 -9.34
CA SER A 204 24.00 -9.07 -10.55
C SER A 204 23.21 -9.73 -11.69
N ALA A 205 23.50 -9.34 -12.93
CA ALA A 205 22.79 -9.70 -14.17
C ALA A 205 22.61 -11.22 -14.42
N ASP A 206 23.49 -12.08 -13.91
CA ASP A 206 23.44 -13.54 -14.13
C ASP A 206 22.35 -14.29 -13.35
N ARG A 207 21.64 -13.66 -12.41
CA ARG A 207 20.52 -14.27 -11.64
C ARG A 207 19.16 -13.61 -11.89
N ASP A 208 19.02 -12.89 -13.00
CA ASP A 208 17.90 -11.98 -13.21
C ASP A 208 16.55 -12.71 -13.38
N LEU A 209 16.44 -13.69 -14.27
CA LEU A 209 15.12 -14.28 -14.62
C LEU A 209 14.45 -15.04 -13.46
N ASP A 210 15.24 -15.80 -12.68
CA ASP A 210 14.72 -16.53 -11.52
C ASP A 210 14.30 -15.57 -10.40
N LEU A 211 15.05 -14.48 -10.19
CA LEU A 211 14.71 -13.47 -9.20
C LEU A 211 13.42 -12.72 -9.57
N TRP A 212 13.27 -12.36 -10.84
CA TRP A 212 12.07 -11.69 -11.36
C TRP A 212 10.82 -12.60 -11.27
N SER A 213 10.99 -13.89 -11.56
CA SER A 213 9.92 -14.88 -11.41
C SER A 213 9.56 -15.13 -9.94
N ALA A 214 10.55 -15.18 -9.05
CA ALA A 214 10.32 -15.26 -7.61
C ALA A 214 9.64 -14.01 -7.06
N ALA A 215 10.04 -12.82 -7.52
CA ALA A 215 9.44 -11.54 -7.18
C ALA A 215 7.95 -11.47 -7.52
N ASP A 216 7.59 -11.88 -8.74
CA ASP A 216 6.20 -11.94 -9.19
C ASP A 216 5.41 -12.98 -8.39
N ARG A 217 5.97 -14.18 -8.22
CA ARG A 217 5.34 -15.25 -7.42
C ARG A 217 5.06 -14.79 -5.99
N THR A 218 6.05 -14.23 -5.30
CA THR A 218 5.87 -13.71 -3.94
C THR A 218 4.82 -12.59 -3.92
N CYS A 219 4.77 -11.71 -4.92
CA CYS A 219 3.73 -10.67 -4.99
C CYS A 219 2.32 -11.26 -5.10
N ARG A 220 2.15 -12.28 -5.95
CA ARG A 220 0.88 -13.00 -6.12
C ARG A 220 0.49 -13.80 -4.88
N GLU A 221 1.46 -14.46 -4.23
CA GLU A 221 1.27 -15.18 -2.96
C GLU A 221 0.76 -14.22 -1.87
N LEU A 222 1.39 -13.04 -1.68
CA LEU A 222 0.90 -12.05 -0.72
C LEU A 222 -0.49 -11.54 -1.05
N ALA A 223 -0.79 -11.27 -2.33
CA ALA A 223 -2.11 -10.79 -2.74
C ALA A 223 -3.20 -11.83 -2.47
N ALA A 224 -2.96 -13.10 -2.82
CA ALA A 224 -3.90 -14.19 -2.60
C ALA A 224 -4.09 -14.50 -1.11
N ASP A 225 -3.00 -14.47 -0.33
CA ASP A 225 -3.08 -14.62 1.13
C ASP A 225 -3.90 -13.47 1.73
N LEU A 226 -3.67 -12.22 1.31
CA LEU A 226 -4.45 -11.06 1.75
C LEU A 226 -5.94 -11.24 1.44
N GLU A 227 -6.31 -11.58 0.21
CA GLU A 227 -7.71 -11.83 -0.16
C GLU A 227 -8.34 -12.94 0.69
N ARG A 228 -7.61 -14.03 0.94
CA ARG A 228 -8.10 -15.17 1.71
C ARG A 228 -8.35 -14.82 3.17
N GLU A 229 -7.36 -14.25 3.85
CA GLU A 229 -7.49 -13.93 5.28
C GLU A 229 -8.55 -12.83 5.49
N MET A 230 -8.61 -11.84 4.61
CA MET A 230 -9.58 -10.74 4.71
C MET A 230 -11.00 -11.14 4.30
N GLY A 231 -11.14 -12.08 3.37
CA GLY A 231 -12.42 -12.69 3.05
C GLY A 231 -12.98 -13.54 4.18
N ALA A 232 -12.11 -14.15 5.00
CA ALA A 232 -12.52 -14.92 6.18
C ALA A 232 -12.99 -14.03 7.34
N GLU A 233 -12.44 -12.83 7.46
CA GLU A 233 -12.80 -11.85 8.50
C GLU A 233 -13.90 -10.88 8.06
N ASP A 234 -14.57 -11.12 6.93
CA ASP A 234 -15.64 -10.27 6.38
C ASP A 234 -15.20 -8.83 5.99
N HIS A 235 -13.92 -8.66 5.67
CA HIS A 235 -13.33 -7.39 5.24
C HIS A 235 -13.38 -7.23 3.71
N VAL A 236 -14.59 -7.13 3.16
CA VAL A 236 -14.79 -6.95 1.71
C VAL A 236 -14.24 -5.60 1.23
N GLY A 237 -13.65 -5.61 0.03
CA GLY A 237 -13.21 -4.40 -0.66
C GLY A 237 -11.82 -3.90 -0.25
N VAL A 238 -11.00 -4.71 0.45
CA VAL A 238 -9.66 -4.28 0.91
C VAL A 238 -8.55 -4.49 -0.11
N LEU A 239 -8.76 -5.33 -1.13
CA LEU A 239 -7.81 -5.48 -2.25
C LEU A 239 -8.44 -5.09 -3.58
N ALA A 240 -7.86 -4.09 -4.24
CA ALA A 240 -8.16 -3.70 -5.60
C ALA A 240 -7.02 -4.13 -6.54
N SER A 241 -7.30 -5.06 -7.47
CA SER A 241 -6.34 -5.47 -8.49
C SER A 241 -6.51 -4.67 -9.79
N VAL A 242 -5.43 -4.07 -10.28
CA VAL A 242 -5.41 -3.25 -11.51
C VAL A 242 -4.35 -3.80 -12.46
N ASP A 243 -4.77 -4.21 -13.66
CA ASP A 243 -3.87 -4.72 -14.69
C ASP A 243 -3.16 -3.59 -15.44
N VAL A 244 -1.84 -3.63 -15.45
CA VAL A 244 -0.97 -2.71 -16.17
C VAL A 244 -0.54 -3.38 -17.46
N GLU A 245 -1.21 -3.00 -18.54
CA GLU A 245 -0.88 -3.47 -19.88
C GLU A 245 0.31 -2.70 -20.47
N ARG A 246 1.02 -3.33 -21.41
CA ARG A 246 2.22 -2.76 -22.04
C ARG A 246 1.97 -1.44 -22.74
N LEU A 247 0.80 -1.29 -23.35
CA LEU A 247 0.40 -0.13 -24.14
C LEU A 247 -0.49 0.85 -23.38
N ALA A 248 -0.93 0.51 -22.16
CA ALA A 248 -1.74 1.41 -21.35
C ALA A 248 -0.92 2.64 -20.94
N SER A 249 -1.52 3.82 -21.10
CA SER A 249 -0.91 5.05 -20.59
C SER A 249 -0.93 5.05 -19.06
N PRO A 250 0.01 5.77 -18.40
CA PRO A 250 -0.04 5.97 -16.96
C PRO A 250 -1.39 6.55 -16.48
N GLU A 251 -2.01 7.39 -17.30
CA GLU A 251 -3.32 7.98 -17.08
C GLU A 251 -4.42 6.91 -17.06
N ASP A 252 -4.46 6.00 -18.03
CA ASP A 252 -5.46 4.91 -18.09
C ASP A 252 -5.34 3.95 -16.89
N VAL A 253 -4.11 3.69 -16.43
CA VAL A 253 -3.86 2.87 -15.24
C VAL A 253 -4.33 3.61 -13.98
N ALA A 254 -4.09 4.92 -13.90
CA ALA A 254 -4.53 5.73 -12.78
C ALA A 254 -6.04 5.92 -12.73
N GLU A 255 -6.72 6.02 -13.87
CA GLU A 255 -8.17 6.08 -13.95
C GLU A 255 -8.80 4.78 -13.45
N ARG A 256 -8.30 3.63 -13.91
CA ARG A 256 -8.77 2.32 -13.40
C ARG A 256 -8.48 2.12 -11.91
N ALA A 257 -7.34 2.61 -11.43
CA ALA A 257 -7.05 2.61 -9.99
C ALA A 257 -7.99 3.53 -9.21
N LEU A 258 -8.35 4.69 -9.76
CA LEU A 258 -9.32 5.60 -9.15
C LEU A 258 -10.71 4.97 -9.06
N GLU A 259 -11.18 4.35 -10.13
CA GLU A 259 -12.46 3.63 -10.15
C GLU A 259 -12.49 2.52 -9.10
N ALA A 260 -11.43 1.70 -9.03
CA ALA A 260 -11.34 0.62 -8.06
C ALA A 260 -11.29 1.14 -6.61
N VAL A 261 -10.58 2.24 -6.36
CA VAL A 261 -10.54 2.88 -5.02
C VAL A 261 -11.91 3.44 -4.64
N LEU A 262 -12.60 4.14 -5.53
CA LEU A 262 -13.93 4.67 -5.27
C LEU A 262 -14.95 3.55 -5.02
N LEU A 263 -14.88 2.45 -5.77
CA LEU A 263 -15.69 1.26 -5.54
C LEU A 263 -15.43 0.67 -4.15
N GLY A 264 -14.17 0.47 -3.76
CA GLY A 264 -13.83 -0.01 -2.42
C GLY A 264 -14.34 0.91 -1.30
N CYS A 265 -14.23 2.23 -1.49
CA CYS A 265 -14.78 3.21 -0.55
C CYS A 265 -16.31 3.10 -0.42
N LEU A 266 -17.03 2.91 -1.54
CA LEU A 266 -18.49 2.79 -1.58
C LEU A 266 -18.99 1.46 -0.97
N GLU A 267 -18.32 0.36 -1.27
CA GLU A 267 -18.64 -0.97 -0.71
C GLU A 267 -18.51 -0.97 0.80
N ARG A 268 -17.46 -0.32 1.32
CA ARG A 268 -17.24 -0.20 2.76
C ARG A 268 -18.28 0.68 3.43
N HIS A 269 -18.68 1.78 2.80
CA HIS A 269 -19.72 2.67 3.31
C HIS A 269 -21.09 1.97 3.42
N ARG A 270 -21.52 1.22 2.39
CA ARG A 270 -22.80 0.49 2.41
C ARG A 270 -22.92 -0.51 3.57
N ARG A 271 -21.83 -1.19 3.92
CA ARG A 271 -21.84 -2.15 5.03
C ARG A 271 -21.96 -1.49 6.40
N TYR A 272 -21.42 -0.28 6.55
CA TYR A 272 -21.56 0.47 7.80
C TYR A 272 -23.04 0.81 8.06
N ASP A 273 -23.73 1.33 7.05
CA ASP A 273 -25.16 1.65 7.13
C ASP A 273 -26.00 0.39 7.46
N ASP A 274 -25.76 -0.73 6.76
CA ASP A 274 -26.46 -2.01 7.02
C ASP A 274 -26.21 -2.59 8.43
N SER A 275 -25.08 -2.24 9.06
CA SER A 275 -24.72 -2.68 10.41
C SER A 275 -25.23 -1.75 11.52
N ALA A 276 -25.44 -0.47 11.21
CA ALA A 276 -25.98 0.52 12.14
C ALA A 276 -27.52 0.42 12.28
N ASP A 277 -28.20 -0.14 11.28
CA ASP A 277 -29.64 -0.37 11.27
C ASP A 277 -30.07 -1.71 11.91
N ARG A 278 -29.15 -2.47 12.53
CA ARG A 278 -29.43 -3.71 13.28
C ARG A 278 -29.19 -3.56 14.77
#